data_AF-A0A0S8DLE3-F1
#
_entry.id   AF-A0A0S8DLE3-F1
#
_cell.length_a   1.000
_cell.length_b   1.000
_cell.length_c   1.000
_cell.angle_alpha   90.00
_cell.angle_beta   90.00
_cell.angle_gamma   90.00
#
_symmetry.space_group_name_H-M   'P 1'
#
loop_
_entity.id
_entity.type
_entity.pdbx_description
1 polymer ?
#
loop_
_entity_poly.entity_id
_entity_poly.type
_entity_poly.pdbx_seq_one_letter_code
_entity_poly.pdbx_strand_id
1 'polypeptide(L)'
;MNLFSTIIKNSSFLFFARVANPAVTVVIGLYIAKTLGVEYFGQFSFVLSYFFLISMVFSLGLGTIVSRDTAKSPEEVGLYFSNASLIGIVSGAAGIILMLLTASLFNLSGEGISALYIISLAIFPSILIYIWESLIITFEKNHYIVAVQSVESLIKIVLGFFFLYKGYGLAALMGVFLFSRVAGGVIYYFALARIFRPMALKIDMRAVRKIVMMVPAFAGLYVFSVLFSKLDIMMIALMKDYNDVGIYSAAYKLLEISFMLPTCVIAVFFPVLSRYSKESRRDFMNISTKGIFYSVAVLFPAVIVLIYFGDSIIYTLYSREFTGSILSFQILIVTLGFYMIDQIFAHSLVACDLQNLNLKAVVSGTVINIVLNLMLIPRYSYIGASVATLVSMAAVTAIHYYFVSRHLYRFNFAKMTLAISIAIFFFGVLYLIRSIPLIILLPLAVITYTFLVIAIKFYFSRCGPVCAAR
;
A
#
# COMPACT_ATOMS: atom_id res chain seq x y z
N MET A 1 18.11 25.12 14.19
CA MET A 1 16.85 24.80 13.50
C MET A 1 15.97 24.06 14.50
N ASN A 2 14.75 24.52 14.79
CA ASN A 2 13.89 23.87 15.79
C ASN A 2 13.61 22.41 15.38
N LEU A 3 13.77 21.46 16.30
CA LEU A 3 13.52 20.03 16.10
C LEU A 3 12.18 19.77 15.39
N PHE A 4 11.15 20.52 15.77
CA PHE A 4 9.81 20.48 15.17
C PHE A 4 9.80 20.87 13.68
N SER A 5 10.59 21.87 13.28
CA SER A 5 10.71 22.29 11.88
C SER A 5 11.40 21.22 11.02
N THR A 6 12.41 20.54 11.57
CA THR A 6 13.10 19.43 10.89
C THR A 6 12.16 18.25 10.67
N ILE A 7 11.38 17.86 11.69
CA ILE A 7 10.41 16.76 11.61
C ILE A 7 9.33 17.05 10.56
N ILE A 8 8.74 18.25 10.56
CA ILE A 8 7.73 18.64 9.58
C ILE A 8 8.31 18.59 8.17
N LYS A 9 9.48 19.20 7.95
CA LYS A 9 10.12 19.24 6.63
C LYS A 9 10.40 17.83 6.10
N ASN A 10 10.93 16.94 6.95
CA ASN A 10 11.23 15.56 6.58
C ASN A 10 9.99 14.71 6.35
N SER A 11 8.91 14.95 7.11
CA SER A 11 7.62 14.30 6.91
C SER A 11 6.98 14.74 5.59
N SER A 12 7.04 16.03 5.26
CA SER A 12 6.53 16.57 3.99
C SER A 12 7.28 16.01 2.78
N PHE A 13 8.61 15.84 2.87
CA PHE A 13 9.38 15.19 1.82
C PHE A 13 8.96 13.73 1.62
N LEU A 14 8.80 12.96 2.71
CA LEU A 14 8.30 11.59 2.61
C LEU A 14 6.89 11.53 2.03
N PHE A 15 6.00 12.42 2.44
CA PHE A 15 4.65 12.50 1.88
C PHE A 15 4.69 12.75 0.37
N PHE A 16 5.47 13.73 -0.09
CA PHE A 16 5.62 14.01 -1.51
C PHE A 16 6.17 12.80 -2.28
N ALA A 17 7.22 12.15 -1.77
CA ALA A 17 7.78 10.93 -2.36
C ALA A 17 6.73 9.80 -2.47
N ARG A 18 5.99 9.55 -1.39
CA ARG A 18 5.03 8.44 -1.29
C ARG A 18 3.74 8.66 -2.09
N VAL A 19 3.39 9.92 -2.41
CA VAL A 19 2.17 10.24 -3.17
C VAL A 19 2.49 10.58 -4.63
N ALA A 20 3.48 11.44 -4.89
CA ALA A 20 3.77 11.93 -6.23
C ALA A 20 4.41 10.87 -7.14
N ASN A 21 5.28 9.99 -6.62
CA ASN A 21 5.94 8.99 -7.47
C ASN A 21 4.98 7.89 -7.96
N PRO A 22 4.11 7.28 -7.13
CA PRO A 22 3.11 6.34 -7.63
C PRO A 22 2.15 6.96 -8.65
N ALA A 23 1.85 8.26 -8.54
CA ALA A 23 0.99 8.97 -9.49
C ALA A 23 1.55 8.92 -10.93
N VAL A 24 2.86 8.94 -11.11
CA VAL A 24 3.49 8.79 -12.44
C VAL A 24 3.17 7.44 -13.07
N THR A 25 3.30 6.36 -12.30
CA THR A 25 2.99 5.02 -12.80
C THR A 25 1.50 4.86 -13.07
N VAL A 26 0.63 5.54 -12.29
CA VAL A 26 -0.81 5.61 -12.60
C VAL A 26 -1.04 6.31 -13.92
N VAL A 27 -0.45 7.48 -14.17
CA VAL A 27 -0.63 8.24 -15.42
C VAL A 27 -0.21 7.43 -16.64
N ILE A 28 0.94 6.75 -16.60
CA ILE A 28 1.38 5.87 -17.68
C ILE A 28 0.40 4.71 -17.87
N GLY A 29 -0.06 4.09 -16.77
CA GLY A 29 -1.05 3.02 -16.83
C GLY A 29 -2.40 3.46 -17.42
N LEU A 30 -2.88 4.65 -17.08
CA LEU A 30 -4.11 5.23 -17.64
C LEU A 30 -3.96 5.52 -19.14
N TYR A 31 -2.78 6.00 -19.57
CA TYR A 31 -2.50 6.19 -20.99
C TYR A 31 -2.55 4.85 -21.74
N ILE A 32 -1.84 3.82 -21.25
CA ILE A 32 -1.85 2.46 -21.82
C ILE A 32 -3.28 1.94 -21.92
N ALA A 33 -4.06 2.06 -20.84
CA ALA A 33 -5.43 1.59 -20.84
C ALA A 33 -6.32 2.30 -21.87
N LYS A 34 -6.11 3.60 -22.09
CA LYS A 34 -6.88 4.37 -23.08
C LYS A 34 -6.49 4.10 -24.52
N THR A 35 -5.22 3.83 -24.80
CA THR A 35 -4.71 3.74 -26.18
C THR A 35 -4.50 2.31 -26.67
N LEU A 36 -4.13 1.39 -25.79
CA LEU A 36 -3.77 0.01 -26.13
C LEU A 36 -4.81 -1.02 -25.66
N GLY A 37 -5.83 -0.58 -24.90
CA GLY A 37 -6.96 -1.40 -24.50
C GLY A 37 -6.73 -2.27 -23.25
N VAL A 38 -7.75 -3.04 -22.90
CA VAL A 38 -7.85 -3.78 -21.63
C VAL A 38 -6.79 -4.86 -21.48
N GLU A 39 -6.55 -5.66 -22.53
CA GLU A 39 -5.64 -6.81 -22.46
C GLU A 39 -4.17 -6.38 -22.31
N TYR A 40 -3.73 -5.38 -23.08
CA TYR A 40 -2.40 -4.78 -22.94
C TYR A 40 -2.18 -4.19 -21.55
N PHE A 41 -3.19 -3.48 -21.02
CA PHE A 41 -3.15 -2.99 -19.65
C PHE A 41 -3.12 -4.12 -18.61
N GLY A 42 -3.77 -5.24 -18.87
CA GLY A 42 -3.74 -6.45 -18.06
C GLY A 42 -2.34 -7.07 -17.99
N GLN A 43 -1.66 -7.25 -19.13
CA GLN A 43 -0.27 -7.75 -19.16
C GLN A 43 0.68 -6.78 -18.45
N PHE A 44 0.54 -5.46 -18.68
CA PHE A 44 1.32 -4.45 -17.97
C PHE A 44 1.12 -4.51 -16.45
N SER A 45 -0.14 -4.58 -16.00
CA SER A 45 -0.48 -4.62 -14.58
C SER A 45 -0.01 -5.91 -13.92
N PHE A 46 -0.09 -7.04 -14.62
CA PHE A 46 0.44 -8.33 -14.18
C PHE A 46 1.95 -8.27 -13.99
N VAL A 47 2.70 -7.88 -15.03
CA VAL A 47 4.18 -7.86 -15.00
C VAL A 47 4.69 -6.96 -13.88
N LEU A 48 4.09 -5.77 -13.68
CA LEU A 48 4.43 -4.90 -12.55
C LEU A 48 4.06 -5.50 -11.20
N SER A 49 2.86 -6.07 -11.07
CA SER A 49 2.40 -6.66 -9.80
C SER A 49 3.26 -7.85 -9.41
N TYR A 50 3.68 -8.64 -10.40
CA TYR A 50 4.56 -9.78 -10.17
C TYR A 50 5.96 -9.34 -9.75
N PHE A 51 6.52 -8.34 -10.44
CA PHE A 51 7.76 -7.69 -10.05
C PHE A 51 7.71 -7.15 -8.61
N PHE A 52 6.64 -6.45 -8.22
CA PHE A 52 6.50 -5.91 -6.87
C PHE A 52 6.38 -7.01 -5.81
N LEU A 53 5.62 -8.08 -6.11
CA LEU A 53 5.48 -9.23 -5.22
C LEU A 53 6.86 -9.87 -4.97
N ILE A 54 7.60 -10.21 -6.03
CA ILE A 54 8.92 -10.83 -5.89
C ILE A 54 9.89 -9.88 -5.20
N SER A 55 9.97 -8.62 -5.61
CA SER A 55 10.88 -7.64 -5.00
C SER A 55 10.62 -7.46 -3.50
N MET A 56 9.36 -7.45 -3.09
CA MET A 56 9.00 -7.27 -1.68
C MET A 56 9.26 -8.52 -0.85
N VAL A 57 8.96 -9.72 -1.37
CA VAL A 57 9.28 -11.00 -0.70
C VAL A 57 10.79 -11.15 -0.52
N PHE A 58 11.56 -10.89 -1.58
CA PHE A 58 13.03 -11.04 -1.57
C PHE A 58 13.77 -9.83 -0.98
N SER A 59 13.07 -8.76 -0.59
CA SER A 59 13.64 -7.70 0.25
C SER A 59 13.91 -8.16 1.70
N LEU A 60 13.28 -9.26 2.13
CA LEU A 60 13.49 -9.93 3.42
C LEU A 60 13.31 -9.03 4.66
N GLY A 61 12.69 -7.85 4.52
CA GLY A 61 12.59 -6.85 5.59
C GLY A 61 13.93 -6.21 5.97
N LEU A 62 14.95 -6.31 5.09
CA LEU A 62 16.31 -5.82 5.36
C LEU A 62 16.34 -4.33 5.71
N GLY A 63 15.51 -3.51 5.07
CA GLY A 63 15.42 -2.07 5.36
C GLY A 63 15.01 -1.78 6.81
N THR A 64 14.10 -2.57 7.39
CA THR A 64 13.70 -2.43 8.80
C THR A 64 14.83 -2.82 9.74
N ILE A 65 15.55 -3.92 9.44
CA ILE A 65 16.68 -4.38 10.25
C ILE A 65 17.79 -3.33 10.23
N VAL A 66 18.16 -2.86 9.04
CA VAL A 66 19.20 -1.86 8.82
C VAL A 66 18.85 -0.56 9.52
N SER A 67 17.63 -0.05 9.33
CA SER A 67 17.20 1.19 9.99
C SER A 67 17.25 1.10 11.51
N ARG A 68 16.73 0.02 12.09
CA ARG A 68 16.68 -0.17 13.55
C ARG A 68 18.07 -0.29 14.18
N ASP A 69 18.93 -1.13 13.61
CA ASP A 69 20.23 -1.43 14.23
C ASP A 69 21.23 -0.30 13.96
N THR A 70 21.14 0.36 12.80
CA THR A 70 21.95 1.54 12.50
C THR A 70 21.56 2.74 13.36
N ALA A 71 20.27 2.92 13.70
CA ALA A 71 19.83 3.95 14.62
C ALA A 71 20.42 3.78 16.03
N LYS A 72 20.69 2.53 16.46
CA LYS A 72 21.32 2.20 17.75
C LYS A 72 22.83 2.38 17.72
N SER A 73 23.46 2.07 16.59
CA SER A 73 24.91 2.09 16.42
C SER A 73 25.29 2.81 15.12
N PRO A 74 25.22 4.16 15.08
CA PRO A 74 25.52 4.94 13.87
C PRO A 74 26.96 4.78 13.36
N GLU A 75 27.89 4.30 14.19
CA GLU A 75 29.27 4.03 13.78
C GLU A 75 29.40 2.78 12.89
N GLU A 76 28.43 1.85 12.97
CA GLU A 76 28.42 0.60 12.21
C GLU A 76 27.72 0.72 10.84
N VAL A 77 27.33 1.93 10.41
CA VAL A 77 26.59 2.15 9.14
C VAL A 77 27.24 1.45 7.95
N GLY A 78 28.57 1.58 7.80
CA GLY A 78 29.29 0.97 6.67
C GLY A 78 29.22 -0.56 6.66
N LEU A 79 29.15 -1.17 7.85
CA LEU A 79 28.99 -2.61 8.03
C LEU A 79 27.58 -3.05 7.62
N TYR A 80 26.54 -2.37 8.10
CA TYR A 80 25.15 -2.68 7.70
C TYR A 80 24.90 -2.40 6.22
N PHE A 81 25.45 -1.30 5.68
CA PHE A 81 25.38 -1.00 4.26
C PHE A 81 25.94 -2.14 3.41
N SER A 82 27.18 -2.57 3.68
CA SER A 82 27.87 -3.58 2.87
C SER A 82 27.24 -4.97 3.01
N ASN A 83 27.00 -5.41 4.26
CA ASN A 83 26.52 -6.77 4.53
C ASN A 83 25.03 -6.93 4.18
N ALA A 84 24.17 -5.94 4.45
CA ALA A 84 22.78 -6.01 4.02
C ALA A 84 22.66 -5.91 2.49
N SER A 85 23.49 -5.10 1.82
CA SER A 85 23.53 -5.08 0.36
C SER A 85 23.95 -6.44 -0.20
N LEU A 86 24.97 -7.10 0.37
CA LEU A 86 25.36 -8.45 -0.05
C LEU A 86 24.21 -9.46 0.08
N ILE A 87 23.50 -9.46 1.20
CA ILE A 87 22.31 -10.32 1.39
C ILE A 87 21.24 -9.97 0.35
N GLY A 88 20.99 -8.68 0.12
CA GLY A 88 20.03 -8.18 -0.87
C GLY A 88 20.38 -8.57 -2.30
N ILE A 89 21.67 -8.65 -2.65
CA ILE A 89 22.14 -9.12 -3.95
C ILE A 89 21.81 -10.61 -4.12
N VAL A 90 22.14 -11.43 -3.12
CA VAL A 90 21.89 -12.88 -3.15
C VAL A 90 20.38 -13.16 -3.19
N SER A 91 19.59 -12.47 -2.36
CA SER A 91 18.14 -12.62 -2.36
C SER A 91 17.52 -12.11 -3.66
N GLY A 92 18.00 -10.99 -4.21
CA GLY A 92 17.56 -10.47 -5.49
C GLY A 92 17.81 -11.44 -6.64
N ALA A 93 19.00 -12.06 -6.69
CA ALA A 93 19.30 -13.10 -7.68
C ALA A 93 18.36 -14.30 -7.55
N ALA A 94 18.08 -14.76 -6.33
CA ALA A 94 17.10 -15.83 -6.09
C ALA A 94 15.68 -15.42 -6.55
N GLY A 95 15.28 -14.17 -6.33
CA GLY A 95 14.01 -13.62 -6.80
C GLY A 95 13.92 -13.56 -8.33
N ILE A 96 14.98 -13.14 -9.00
CA ILE A 96 15.08 -13.16 -10.47
C ILE A 96 14.94 -14.58 -10.99
N ILE A 97 15.72 -15.52 -10.45
CA ILE A 97 15.67 -16.93 -10.86
C ILE A 97 14.25 -17.48 -10.67
N LEU A 98 13.62 -17.22 -9.53
CA LEU A 98 12.23 -17.65 -9.29
C LEU A 98 11.29 -17.06 -10.35
N MET A 99 11.36 -15.75 -10.58
CA MET A 99 10.51 -15.05 -11.54
C MET A 99 10.66 -15.59 -12.97
N LEU A 100 11.88 -15.96 -13.37
CA LEU A 100 12.17 -16.57 -14.67
C LEU A 100 11.65 -18.02 -14.75
N LEU A 101 11.88 -18.83 -13.71
CA LEU A 101 11.45 -20.24 -13.68
C LEU A 101 9.93 -20.40 -13.76
N THR A 102 9.19 -19.47 -13.15
CA THR A 102 7.72 -19.52 -13.15
C THR A 102 7.08 -18.67 -14.25
N ALA A 103 7.87 -18.01 -15.11
CA ALA A 103 7.34 -17.19 -16.21
C ALA A 103 6.47 -18.00 -17.19
N SER A 104 6.82 -19.27 -17.41
CA SER A 104 6.09 -20.20 -18.28
C SER A 104 4.69 -20.56 -17.78
N LEU A 105 4.39 -20.33 -16.50
CA LEU A 105 3.09 -20.65 -15.91
C LEU A 105 1.97 -19.69 -16.31
N PHE A 106 2.31 -18.49 -16.80
CA PHE A 106 1.36 -17.38 -16.92
C PHE A 106 0.86 -17.12 -18.35
N ASN A 107 1.22 -17.94 -19.35
CA ASN A 107 0.72 -17.82 -20.74
C ASN A 107 0.79 -16.38 -21.32
N LEU A 108 1.86 -15.65 -21.03
CA LEU A 108 2.09 -14.31 -21.56
C LEU A 108 2.28 -14.33 -23.07
N SER A 109 1.89 -13.23 -23.73
CA SER A 109 2.29 -12.97 -25.12
C SER A 109 3.82 -12.91 -25.25
N GLY A 110 4.37 -13.10 -26.46
CA GLY A 110 5.82 -13.01 -26.67
C GLY A 110 6.41 -11.65 -26.22
N GLU A 111 5.64 -10.58 -26.37
CA GLU A 111 5.99 -9.26 -25.86
C GLU A 111 5.91 -9.19 -24.32
N GLY A 112 4.88 -9.79 -23.72
CA GLY A 112 4.71 -9.91 -22.27
C GLY A 112 5.85 -10.70 -21.60
N ILE A 113 6.32 -11.77 -22.22
CA ILE A 113 7.48 -12.55 -21.74
C ILE A 113 8.75 -11.69 -21.79
N SER A 114 8.96 -10.98 -22.89
CA SER A 114 10.11 -10.07 -23.06
C SER A 114 10.10 -8.98 -21.99
N ALA A 115 8.93 -8.39 -21.73
CA ALA A 115 8.72 -7.43 -20.67
C ALA A 115 9.01 -8.00 -19.28
N LEU A 116 8.56 -9.23 -18.99
CA LEU A 116 8.81 -9.94 -17.74
C LEU A 116 10.31 -10.16 -17.51
N TYR A 117 11.05 -10.60 -18.54
CA TYR A 117 12.50 -10.81 -18.45
C TYR A 117 13.24 -9.50 -18.18
N ILE A 118 12.89 -8.42 -18.90
CA ILE A 118 13.51 -7.11 -18.70
C ILE A 118 13.24 -6.58 -17.29
N ILE A 119 11.99 -6.62 -16.81
CA ILE A 119 11.68 -6.07 -15.48
C ILE A 119 12.27 -6.94 -14.36
N SER A 120 12.48 -8.23 -14.56
CA SER A 120 13.09 -9.10 -13.55
C SER A 120 14.47 -8.57 -13.13
N LEU A 121 15.25 -8.04 -14.08
CA LEU A 121 16.55 -7.40 -13.79
C LEU A 121 16.43 -6.16 -12.89
N ALA A 122 15.25 -5.53 -12.81
CA ALA A 122 15.00 -4.38 -11.95
C ALA A 122 14.83 -4.78 -10.47
N ILE A 123 14.71 -6.08 -10.16
CA ILE A 123 14.60 -6.57 -8.78
C ILE A 123 15.88 -6.24 -8.01
N PHE A 124 17.04 -6.48 -8.65
CA PHE A 124 18.35 -6.20 -8.09
C PHE A 124 18.52 -4.74 -7.62
N PRO A 125 18.39 -3.70 -8.49
CA PRO A 125 18.51 -2.33 -8.05
C PRO A 125 17.41 -1.94 -7.05
N SER A 126 16.21 -2.53 -7.15
CA SER A 126 15.09 -2.18 -6.26
C SER A 126 15.31 -2.62 -4.81
N ILE A 127 15.88 -3.81 -4.59
CA ILE A 127 16.23 -4.28 -3.23
C ILE A 127 17.35 -3.43 -2.63
N LEU A 128 18.38 -3.09 -3.42
CA LEU A 128 19.45 -2.19 -2.96
C LEU A 128 18.90 -0.81 -2.61
N ILE A 129 18.08 -0.23 -3.48
CA ILE A 129 17.40 1.05 -3.23
C ILE A 129 16.61 0.99 -1.92
N TYR A 130 15.85 -0.08 -1.67
CA TYR A 130 15.09 -0.22 -0.44
C TYR A 130 15.97 -0.18 0.83
N ILE A 131 17.12 -0.88 0.80
CA ILE A 131 18.09 -0.87 1.90
C ILE A 131 18.71 0.53 2.05
N TRP A 132 19.11 1.15 0.95
CA TRP A 132 19.80 2.45 0.93
C TRP A 132 18.87 3.60 1.33
N GLU A 133 17.63 3.55 0.90
CA GLU A 133 16.57 4.47 1.32
C GLU A 133 16.35 4.36 2.84
N SER A 134 16.35 3.15 3.42
CA SER A 134 16.20 2.95 4.87
C SER A 134 17.31 3.61 5.69
N LEU A 135 18.55 3.61 5.18
CA LEU A 135 19.66 4.34 5.79
C LEU A 135 19.40 5.86 5.71
N ILE A 136 19.00 6.38 4.56
CA ILE A 136 18.72 7.82 4.41
C ILE A 136 17.60 8.28 5.35
N ILE A 137 16.55 7.47 5.51
CA ILE A 137 15.46 7.72 6.47
C ILE A 137 16.02 7.78 7.90
N THR A 138 16.88 6.83 8.26
CA THR A 138 17.47 6.72 9.61
C THR A 138 18.26 7.96 10.00
N PHE A 139 18.92 8.61 9.04
CA PHE A 139 19.69 9.85 9.25
C PHE A 139 18.91 11.12 8.90
N GLU A 140 17.60 11.01 8.69
CA GLU A 140 16.71 12.14 8.46
C GLU A 140 17.10 13.00 7.23
N LYS A 141 17.70 12.39 6.20
CA LYS A 141 18.13 13.07 4.95
C LYS A 141 17.13 12.86 3.80
N ASN A 142 15.82 12.92 4.10
CA ASN A 142 14.72 12.55 3.20
C ASN A 142 14.64 13.36 1.89
N HIS A 143 15.31 14.51 1.80
CA HIS A 143 15.41 15.27 0.54
C HIS A 143 16.12 14.49 -0.57
N TYR A 144 17.06 13.58 -0.25
CA TYR A 144 17.68 12.70 -1.26
C TYR A 144 16.68 11.68 -1.81
N ILE A 145 15.77 11.18 -0.98
CA ILE A 145 14.70 10.25 -1.39
C ILE A 145 13.82 10.93 -2.44
N VAL A 146 13.39 12.17 -2.14
CA VAL A 146 12.58 12.97 -3.08
C VAL A 146 13.35 13.24 -4.37
N ALA A 147 14.62 13.62 -4.30
CA ALA A 147 15.43 13.88 -5.48
C ALA A 147 15.54 12.64 -6.39
N VAL A 148 15.90 11.49 -5.81
CA VAL A 148 16.03 10.23 -6.56
C VAL A 148 14.70 9.82 -7.17
N GLN A 149 13.63 9.79 -6.37
CA GLN A 149 12.30 9.42 -6.86
C GLN A 149 11.77 10.40 -7.90
N SER A 150 12.11 11.69 -7.82
CA SER A 150 11.75 12.66 -8.85
C SER A 150 12.48 12.37 -10.16
N VAL A 151 13.76 12.00 -10.11
CA VAL A 151 14.52 11.59 -11.30
C VAL A 151 13.94 10.31 -11.91
N GLU A 152 13.66 9.28 -11.10
CA GLU A 152 13.01 8.06 -11.59
C GLU A 152 11.66 8.36 -12.28
N SER A 153 10.85 9.23 -11.65
CA SER A 153 9.58 9.70 -12.20
C SER A 153 9.75 10.45 -13.52
N LEU A 154 10.71 11.37 -13.60
CA LEU A 154 10.99 12.12 -14.82
C LEU A 154 11.43 11.20 -15.96
N ILE A 155 12.31 10.23 -15.68
CA ILE A 155 12.74 9.23 -16.66
C ILE A 155 11.53 8.43 -17.16
N LYS A 156 10.68 7.92 -16.24
CA LYS A 156 9.48 7.16 -16.59
C LYS A 156 8.51 7.98 -17.44
N ILE A 157 8.27 9.24 -17.12
CA ILE A 157 7.39 10.12 -17.90
C ILE A 157 8.01 10.36 -19.28
N VAL A 158 9.21 10.93 -19.33
CA VAL A 158 9.81 11.42 -20.58
C VAL A 158 10.07 10.26 -21.53
N LEU A 159 10.78 9.22 -21.09
CA LEU A 159 11.11 8.09 -21.94
C LEU A 159 9.90 7.18 -22.17
N GLY A 160 9.05 6.98 -21.15
CA GLY A 160 7.85 6.14 -21.28
C GLY A 160 6.89 6.69 -22.33
N PHE A 161 6.56 7.98 -22.27
CA PHE A 161 5.72 8.61 -23.31
C PHE A 161 6.42 8.65 -24.67
N PHE A 162 7.74 8.90 -24.71
CA PHE A 162 8.49 8.88 -25.97
C PHE A 162 8.41 7.52 -26.68
N PHE A 163 8.67 6.42 -25.95
CA PHE A 163 8.61 5.08 -26.54
C PHE A 163 7.19 4.67 -26.92
N LEU A 164 6.18 5.02 -26.11
CA LEU A 164 4.78 4.78 -26.44
C LEU A 164 4.35 5.55 -27.69
N TYR A 165 4.74 6.81 -27.81
CA TYR A 165 4.45 7.63 -29.00
C TYR A 165 5.09 7.07 -30.27
N LYS A 166 6.27 6.44 -30.13
CA LYS A 166 6.96 5.75 -31.23
C LYS A 166 6.38 4.37 -31.56
N GLY A 167 5.34 3.93 -30.85
CA GLY A 167 4.70 2.63 -31.06
C GLY A 167 5.48 1.44 -30.51
N TYR A 168 6.48 1.67 -29.66
CA TYR A 168 7.09 0.58 -28.90
C TYR A 168 6.13 0.13 -27.80
N GLY A 169 5.99 -1.18 -27.59
CA GLY A 169 5.09 -1.69 -26.58
C GLY A 169 5.76 -2.02 -25.24
N LEU A 170 5.30 -3.09 -24.61
CA LEU A 170 5.48 -3.37 -23.19
C LEU A 170 6.95 -3.61 -22.79
N ALA A 171 7.73 -4.27 -23.65
CA ALA A 171 9.13 -4.56 -23.37
C ALA A 171 9.97 -3.27 -23.23
N ALA A 172 9.74 -2.28 -24.10
CA ALA A 172 10.42 -0.99 -24.02
C ALA A 172 10.05 -0.23 -22.74
N LEU A 173 8.78 -0.27 -22.34
CA LEU A 173 8.32 0.33 -21.09
C LEU A 173 9.00 -0.29 -19.86
N MET A 174 9.14 -1.62 -19.84
CA MET A 174 9.87 -2.30 -18.76
C MET A 174 11.37 -1.96 -18.80
N GLY A 175 11.94 -1.73 -19.99
CA GLY A 175 13.30 -1.21 -20.16
C GLY A 175 13.48 0.19 -19.56
N VAL A 176 12.52 1.09 -19.78
CA VAL A 176 12.49 2.41 -19.13
C VAL A 176 12.39 2.28 -17.62
N PHE A 177 11.54 1.37 -17.12
CA PHE A 177 11.42 1.12 -15.69
C PHE A 177 12.74 0.64 -15.09
N LEU A 178 13.38 -0.37 -15.70
CA LEU A 178 14.69 -0.87 -15.30
C LEU A 178 15.74 0.25 -15.30
N PHE A 179 15.83 1.01 -16.39
CA PHE A 179 16.77 2.12 -16.51
C PHE A 179 16.55 3.17 -15.42
N SER A 180 15.29 3.52 -15.13
CA SER A 180 14.96 4.44 -14.04
C SER A 180 15.46 3.93 -12.68
N ARG A 181 15.28 2.63 -12.39
CA ARG A 181 15.77 2.01 -11.14
C ARG A 181 17.29 1.98 -11.07
N VAL A 182 17.98 1.66 -12.15
CA VAL A 182 19.45 1.67 -12.18
C VAL A 182 19.97 3.09 -11.94
N ALA A 183 19.41 4.08 -12.63
CA ALA A 183 19.76 5.49 -12.42
C ALA A 183 19.49 5.93 -10.98
N GLY A 184 18.34 5.56 -10.41
CA GLY A 184 17.99 5.85 -9.03
C GLY A 184 18.96 5.20 -8.03
N GLY A 185 19.35 3.95 -8.25
CA GLY A 185 20.35 3.25 -7.46
C GLY A 185 21.71 3.96 -7.49
N VAL A 186 22.19 4.35 -8.66
CA VAL A 186 23.45 5.10 -8.80
C VAL A 186 23.41 6.42 -8.02
N ILE A 187 22.31 7.17 -8.11
CA ILE A 187 22.14 8.42 -7.36
C ILE A 187 22.12 8.16 -5.85
N TYR A 188 21.40 7.12 -5.40
CA TYR A 188 21.37 6.74 -3.98
C TYR A 188 22.75 6.35 -3.46
N TYR A 189 23.53 5.59 -4.22
CA TYR A 189 24.90 5.23 -3.85
C TYR A 189 25.76 6.48 -3.65
N PHE A 190 25.73 7.44 -4.59
CA PHE A 190 26.47 8.69 -4.44
C PHE A 190 25.96 9.57 -3.31
N ALA A 191 24.64 9.60 -3.06
CA ALA A 191 24.06 10.31 -1.92
C ALA A 191 24.58 9.73 -0.60
N LEU A 192 24.57 8.40 -0.46
CA LEU A 192 25.10 7.73 0.73
C LEU A 192 26.60 7.94 0.88
N ALA A 193 27.40 7.88 -0.19
CA ALA A 193 28.83 8.13 -0.15
C ALA A 193 29.20 9.59 0.22
N ARG A 194 28.24 10.52 0.13
CA ARG A 194 28.38 11.90 0.64
C ARG A 194 27.99 12.02 2.11
N ILE A 195 27.02 11.22 2.57
CA ILE A 195 26.57 11.23 3.96
C ILE A 195 27.55 10.44 4.85
N PHE A 196 28.07 9.32 4.35
CA PHE A 196 28.92 8.39 5.08
C PHE A 196 30.29 8.30 4.41
N ARG A 197 31.34 8.83 5.08
CA ARG A 197 32.73 8.61 4.67
C ARG A 197 33.59 8.17 5.86
N PRO A 198 34.45 7.14 5.69
CA PRO A 198 34.62 6.33 4.48
C PRO A 198 33.60 5.18 4.39
N MET A 199 32.99 5.03 3.20
CA MET A 199 32.16 3.88 2.85
C MET A 199 33.07 2.70 2.48
N ALA A 200 33.77 2.15 3.47
CA ALA A 200 34.60 0.98 3.24
C ALA A 200 33.69 -0.25 3.07
N LEU A 201 33.77 -0.90 1.91
CA LEU A 201 33.16 -2.21 1.67
C LEU A 201 33.79 -3.22 2.62
N LYS A 202 33.21 -3.35 3.82
CA LYS A 202 33.63 -4.29 4.85
C LYS A 202 32.59 -5.39 4.94
N ILE A 203 32.89 -6.50 4.28
CA ILE A 203 32.10 -7.72 4.42
C ILE A 203 32.59 -8.44 5.67
N ASP A 204 31.68 -8.66 6.61
CA ASP A 204 31.92 -9.45 7.81
C ASP A 204 30.89 -10.57 7.88
N MET A 205 31.33 -11.82 7.75
CA MET A 205 30.44 -12.97 7.78
C MET A 205 29.72 -13.14 9.11
N ARG A 206 30.27 -12.63 10.23
CA ARG A 206 29.55 -12.63 11.51
C ARG A 206 28.37 -11.68 11.47
N ALA A 207 28.56 -10.49 10.89
CA ALA A 207 27.48 -9.52 10.69
C ALA A 207 26.43 -10.03 9.71
N VAL A 208 26.83 -10.64 8.58
CA VAL A 208 25.91 -11.30 7.64
C VAL A 208 25.07 -12.36 8.37
N ARG A 209 25.71 -13.25 9.12
CA ARG A 209 25.02 -14.32 9.85
C ARG A 209 24.04 -13.74 10.88
N LYS A 210 24.43 -12.68 11.58
CA LYS A 210 23.56 -11.97 12.54
C LYS A 210 22.32 -11.38 11.85
N ILE A 211 22.50 -10.71 10.71
CA ILE A 211 21.37 -10.13 9.94
C ILE A 211 20.46 -11.24 9.42
N VAL A 212 21.00 -12.31 8.84
CA VAL A 212 20.22 -13.45 8.32
C VAL A 212 19.40 -14.11 9.42
N MET A 213 19.93 -14.27 10.63
CA MET A 213 19.16 -14.80 11.78
C MET A 213 17.98 -13.91 12.20
N MET A 214 18.00 -12.61 11.88
CA MET A 214 16.89 -11.69 12.17
C MET A 214 15.82 -11.68 11.08
N VAL A 215 16.15 -12.11 9.85
CA VAL A 215 15.24 -12.09 8.70
C VAL A 215 13.89 -12.78 9.00
N PRO A 216 13.82 -13.99 9.56
CA PRO A 216 12.54 -14.67 9.78
C PRO A 216 11.54 -13.86 10.62
N ALA A 217 12.03 -13.09 11.61
CA ALA A 217 11.20 -12.29 12.50
C ALA A 217 10.55 -11.08 11.80
N PHE A 218 11.22 -10.51 10.79
CA PHE A 218 10.74 -9.31 10.08
C PHE A 218 10.13 -9.62 8.71
N ALA A 219 10.59 -10.68 8.03
CA ALA A 219 10.12 -11.04 6.70
C ALA A 219 8.65 -11.49 6.70
N GLY A 220 8.20 -12.22 7.74
CA GLY A 220 6.86 -12.79 7.78
C GLY A 220 5.76 -11.74 7.54
N LEU A 221 5.78 -10.63 8.29
CA LEU A 221 4.74 -9.61 8.16
C LEU A 221 4.74 -8.98 6.76
N TYR A 222 5.92 -8.68 6.19
CA TYR A 222 6.04 -8.10 4.85
C TYR A 222 5.59 -9.07 3.75
N VAL A 223 6.00 -10.34 3.84
CA VAL A 223 5.64 -11.39 2.88
C VAL A 223 4.13 -11.61 2.86
N PHE A 224 3.51 -11.83 4.01
CA PHE A 224 2.07 -12.07 4.03
C PHE A 224 1.26 -10.82 3.67
N SER A 225 1.73 -9.62 4.03
CA SER A 225 1.07 -8.37 3.60
C SER A 225 1.13 -8.16 2.07
N VAL A 226 2.26 -8.50 1.42
CA VAL A 226 2.34 -8.38 -0.05
C VAL A 226 1.54 -9.47 -0.75
N LEU A 227 1.54 -10.70 -0.23
CA LEU A 227 0.70 -11.77 -0.74
C LEU A 227 -0.77 -11.34 -0.67
N PHE A 228 -1.23 -10.85 0.48
CA PHE A 228 -2.60 -10.36 0.64
C PHE A 228 -2.99 -9.27 -0.37
N SER A 229 -2.03 -8.43 -0.79
CA SER A 229 -2.32 -7.28 -1.68
C SER A 229 -2.05 -7.50 -3.16
N LYS A 230 -1.30 -8.55 -3.54
CA LYS A 230 -0.88 -8.77 -4.94
C LYS A 230 -1.23 -10.13 -5.49
N LEU A 231 -1.52 -11.10 -4.62
CA LEU A 231 -1.74 -12.47 -5.07
C LEU A 231 -3.01 -12.62 -5.91
N ASP A 232 -4.06 -11.82 -5.65
CA ASP A 232 -5.28 -11.80 -6.46
C ASP A 232 -4.98 -11.68 -7.96
N ILE A 233 -4.12 -10.71 -8.34
CA ILE A 233 -3.72 -10.45 -9.74
C ILE A 233 -2.98 -11.66 -10.32
N MET A 234 -2.13 -12.31 -9.53
CA MET A 234 -1.39 -13.51 -9.96
C MET A 234 -2.35 -14.70 -10.17
N MET A 235 -3.32 -14.87 -9.28
CA MET A 235 -4.29 -15.96 -9.36
C MET A 235 -5.23 -15.79 -10.54
N ILE A 236 -5.69 -14.57 -10.83
CA ILE A 236 -6.47 -14.30 -12.05
C ILE A 236 -5.62 -14.64 -13.28
N ALA A 237 -4.37 -14.18 -13.36
CA ALA A 237 -3.50 -14.47 -14.50
C ALA A 237 -3.19 -15.97 -14.70
N LEU A 238 -3.24 -16.78 -13.65
CA LEU A 238 -3.06 -18.24 -13.75
C LEU A 238 -4.35 -18.98 -14.15
N MET A 239 -5.51 -18.39 -13.89
CA MET A 239 -6.81 -19.07 -14.01
C MET A 239 -7.70 -18.53 -15.12
N LYS A 240 -7.40 -17.33 -15.63
CA LYS A 240 -8.20 -16.51 -16.54
C LYS A 240 -7.31 -15.72 -17.49
N ASP A 241 -7.93 -15.06 -18.45
CA ASP A 241 -7.24 -14.32 -19.50
C ASP A 241 -6.75 -12.95 -19.03
N TYR A 242 -5.79 -12.37 -19.75
CA TYR A 242 -5.25 -11.04 -19.46
C TYR A 242 -6.27 -9.90 -19.59
N ASN A 243 -7.38 -10.13 -20.30
CA ASN A 243 -8.51 -9.20 -20.29
C ASN A 243 -9.11 -9.05 -18.87
N ASP A 244 -9.37 -10.18 -18.20
CA ASP A 244 -9.89 -10.20 -16.83
C ASP A 244 -8.90 -9.59 -15.84
N VAL A 245 -7.59 -9.82 -16.05
CA VAL A 245 -6.53 -9.17 -15.28
C VAL A 245 -6.57 -7.66 -15.46
N GLY A 246 -6.78 -7.16 -16.69
CA GLY A 246 -6.91 -5.74 -16.98
C GLY A 246 -8.12 -5.11 -16.31
N ILE A 247 -9.28 -5.78 -16.38
CA ILE A 247 -10.52 -5.37 -15.73
C ILE A 247 -10.34 -5.27 -14.21
N TYR A 248 -9.80 -6.31 -13.58
CA TYR A 248 -9.54 -6.31 -12.14
C TYR A 248 -8.51 -5.26 -11.74
N SER A 249 -7.40 -5.15 -12.47
CA SER A 249 -6.32 -4.24 -12.15
C SER A 249 -6.74 -2.77 -12.22
N ALA A 250 -7.65 -2.42 -13.13
CA ALA A 250 -8.19 -1.06 -13.22
C ALA A 250 -8.98 -0.70 -11.95
N ALA A 251 -9.87 -1.59 -11.51
CA ALA A 251 -10.61 -1.41 -10.26
C ALA A 251 -9.69 -1.39 -9.03
N TYR A 252 -8.73 -2.31 -8.96
CA TYR A 252 -7.78 -2.42 -7.86
C TYR A 252 -6.86 -1.20 -7.76
N LYS A 253 -6.46 -0.60 -8.89
CA LYS A 253 -5.64 0.62 -8.90
C LYS A 253 -6.35 1.80 -8.23
N LEU A 254 -7.65 1.94 -8.44
CA LEU A 254 -8.45 2.96 -7.77
C LEU A 254 -8.57 2.69 -6.27
N LEU A 255 -8.66 1.41 -5.87
CA LEU A 255 -8.60 1.03 -4.46
C LEU A 255 -7.23 1.39 -3.83
N GLU A 256 -6.11 1.11 -4.52
CA GLU A 256 -4.77 1.47 -4.04
C GLU A 256 -4.60 2.97 -3.80
N ILE A 257 -5.10 3.79 -4.73
CA ILE A 257 -5.08 5.25 -4.60
C ILE A 257 -5.90 5.66 -3.36
N SER A 258 -7.04 5.01 -3.15
CA SER A 258 -7.92 5.27 -2.00
C SER A 258 -7.26 4.90 -0.66
N PHE A 259 -6.39 3.88 -0.62
CA PHE A 259 -5.63 3.50 0.58
C PHE A 259 -4.58 4.54 1.02
N MET A 260 -4.22 5.50 0.17
CA MET A 260 -3.32 6.60 0.57
C MET A 260 -3.91 7.40 1.75
N LEU A 261 -5.22 7.62 1.78
CA LEU A 261 -5.89 8.35 2.85
C LEU A 261 -5.74 7.68 4.22
N PRO A 262 -6.14 6.39 4.41
CA PRO A 262 -5.85 5.63 5.63
C PRO A 262 -4.38 5.68 6.05
N THR A 263 -3.48 5.52 5.08
CA THR A 263 -2.03 5.46 5.33
C THR A 263 -1.50 6.78 5.91
N CYS A 264 -2.04 7.92 5.46
CA CYS A 264 -1.67 9.23 6.00
C CYS A 264 -2.20 9.41 7.43
N VAL A 265 -3.43 8.99 7.69
CA VAL A 265 -4.02 9.07 9.03
C VAL A 265 -3.22 8.21 10.02
N ILE A 266 -2.90 6.97 9.66
CA ILE A 266 -2.19 6.07 10.56
C ILE A 266 -0.74 6.55 10.83
N ALA A 267 -0.09 7.18 9.85
CA ALA A 267 1.24 7.76 10.04
C ALA A 267 1.28 8.83 11.14
N VAL A 268 0.21 9.62 11.28
CA VAL A 268 0.07 10.64 12.34
C VAL A 268 -0.44 10.02 13.64
N PHE A 269 -1.32 9.02 13.54
CA PHE A 269 -2.00 8.42 14.68
C PHE A 269 -1.10 7.44 15.46
N PHE A 270 -0.23 6.69 14.76
CA PHE A 270 0.60 5.64 15.35
C PHE A 270 1.59 6.14 16.42
N PRO A 271 2.32 7.27 16.25
CA PRO A 271 3.17 7.82 17.30
C PRO A 271 2.39 8.19 18.56
N VAL A 272 1.17 8.73 18.39
CA VAL A 272 0.29 9.08 19.51
C VAL A 272 -0.16 7.82 20.25
N LEU A 273 -0.58 6.77 19.53
CA LEU A 273 -0.90 5.47 20.12
C LEU A 273 0.26 4.89 20.93
N SER A 274 1.47 4.93 20.37
CA SER A 274 2.69 4.38 21.00
C SER A 274 3.12 5.13 22.27
N ARG A 275 2.81 6.43 22.36
CA ARG A 275 3.06 7.20 23.58
C ARG A 275 2.09 6.80 24.69
N TYR A 276 0.79 6.82 24.40
CA TYR A 276 -0.22 6.53 25.42
C TYR A 276 -0.30 5.05 25.81
N SER A 277 0.21 4.13 24.99
CA SER A 277 0.29 2.71 25.36
C SER A 277 1.17 2.47 26.59
N LYS A 278 2.16 3.35 26.84
CA LYS A 278 3.06 3.29 27.99
C LYS A 278 2.61 4.17 29.16
N GLU A 279 1.94 5.29 28.88
CA GLU A 279 1.56 6.28 29.90
C GLU A 279 0.22 5.94 30.59
N SER A 280 -0.81 5.59 29.82
CA SER A 280 -2.18 5.47 30.35
C SER A 280 -3.06 4.59 29.47
N ARG A 281 -3.45 3.42 30.00
CA ARG A 281 -4.39 2.50 29.32
C ARG A 281 -5.72 3.16 28.98
N ARG A 282 -6.22 4.06 29.84
CA ARG A 282 -7.49 4.76 29.63
C ARG A 282 -7.39 5.73 28.45
N ASP A 283 -6.30 6.49 28.36
CA ASP A 283 -6.11 7.44 27.27
C ASP A 283 -5.81 6.74 25.95
N PHE A 284 -5.04 5.65 25.99
CA PHE A 284 -4.84 4.77 24.85
C PHE A 284 -6.16 4.24 24.28
N MET A 285 -7.04 3.71 25.14
CA MET A 285 -8.37 3.24 24.74
C MET A 285 -9.22 4.37 24.17
N ASN A 286 -9.24 5.53 24.83
CA ASN A 286 -10.04 6.69 24.40
C ASN A 286 -9.57 7.20 23.04
N ILE A 287 -8.26 7.32 22.84
CA ILE A 287 -7.68 7.78 21.58
C ILE A 287 -7.98 6.78 20.49
N SER A 288 -7.71 5.50 20.70
CA SER A 288 -8.00 4.45 19.71
C SER A 288 -9.47 4.42 19.32
N THR A 289 -10.36 4.52 20.31
CA THR A 289 -11.81 4.51 20.08
C THR A 289 -12.26 5.74 19.28
N LYS A 290 -11.74 6.92 19.60
CA LYS A 290 -11.98 8.15 18.84
C LYS A 290 -11.41 8.06 17.43
N GLY A 291 -10.22 7.49 17.28
CA GLY A 291 -9.58 7.25 15.98
C GLY A 291 -10.48 6.44 15.05
N ILE A 292 -11.00 5.30 15.53
CA ILE A 292 -11.92 4.45 14.76
C ILE A 292 -13.19 5.22 14.40
N PHE A 293 -13.79 5.90 15.39
CA PHE A 293 -15.01 6.67 15.17
C PHE A 293 -14.82 7.75 14.09
N TYR A 294 -13.81 8.61 14.21
CA TYR A 294 -13.55 9.66 13.22
C TYR A 294 -13.17 9.09 11.86
N SER A 295 -12.48 7.95 11.83
CA SER A 295 -12.10 7.28 10.59
C SER A 295 -13.31 6.76 9.82
N VAL A 296 -14.23 6.06 10.50
CA VAL A 296 -15.50 5.62 9.92
C VAL A 296 -16.34 6.83 9.53
N ALA A 297 -16.40 7.83 10.40
CA ALA A 297 -17.11 9.07 10.18
C ALA A 297 -16.41 10.02 9.18
N VAL A 298 -15.41 9.60 8.42
CA VAL A 298 -14.84 10.38 7.31
C VAL A 298 -14.81 9.53 6.04
N LEU A 299 -14.40 8.26 6.15
CA LEU A 299 -14.21 7.40 4.99
C LEU A 299 -15.50 6.72 4.53
N PHE A 300 -16.46 6.44 5.41
CA PHE A 300 -17.66 5.71 5.00
C PHE A 300 -18.51 6.45 3.95
N PRO A 301 -18.73 7.77 4.04
CA PRO A 301 -19.37 8.50 2.95
C PRO A 301 -18.51 8.58 1.70
N ALA A 302 -17.18 8.65 1.85
CA ALA A 302 -16.29 8.62 0.70
C ALA A 302 -16.45 7.29 -0.07
N VAL A 303 -16.52 6.16 0.64
CA VAL A 303 -16.83 4.85 0.05
C VAL A 303 -18.16 4.90 -0.71
N ILE A 304 -19.21 5.42 -0.09
CA ILE A 304 -20.53 5.48 -0.72
C ILE A 304 -20.53 6.38 -1.98
N VAL A 305 -19.90 7.55 -1.91
CA VAL A 305 -19.74 8.47 -3.05
C VAL A 305 -18.96 7.79 -4.19
N LEU A 306 -17.90 7.06 -3.87
CA LEU A 306 -17.09 6.34 -4.86
C LEU A 306 -17.86 5.16 -5.48
N ILE A 307 -18.71 4.46 -4.72
CA ILE A 307 -19.61 3.42 -5.27
C ILE A 307 -20.56 4.05 -6.28
N TYR A 308 -21.19 5.17 -5.92
CA TYR A 308 -22.17 5.84 -6.76
C TYR A 308 -21.57 6.39 -8.05
N PHE A 309 -20.40 7.01 -7.99
CA PHE A 309 -19.70 7.55 -9.16
C PHE A 309 -18.76 6.55 -9.84
N GLY A 310 -18.81 5.26 -9.47
CA GLY A 310 -17.89 4.26 -9.97
C GLY A 310 -17.88 4.14 -11.49
N ASP A 311 -19.06 4.25 -12.13
CA ASP A 311 -19.21 4.26 -13.58
C ASP A 311 -18.53 5.47 -14.25
N SER A 312 -18.80 6.67 -13.72
CA SER A 312 -18.29 7.94 -14.22
C SER A 312 -16.77 8.03 -14.06
N ILE A 313 -16.25 7.54 -12.93
CA ILE A 313 -14.81 7.46 -12.65
C ILE A 313 -14.13 6.53 -13.65
N ILE A 314 -14.67 5.31 -13.84
CA ILE A 314 -14.09 4.32 -14.76
C ILE A 314 -14.11 4.85 -16.20
N TYR A 315 -15.23 5.39 -16.68
CA TYR A 315 -15.33 5.90 -18.05
C TYR A 315 -14.46 7.13 -18.32
N THR A 316 -14.24 7.97 -17.31
CA THR A 316 -13.41 9.17 -17.45
C THR A 316 -11.91 8.84 -17.44
N LEU A 317 -11.50 7.95 -16.53
CA LEU A 317 -10.09 7.61 -16.35
C LEU A 317 -9.59 6.54 -17.33
N TYR A 318 -10.46 5.62 -17.70
CA TYR A 318 -10.17 4.52 -18.62
C TYR A 318 -10.97 4.71 -19.93
N SER A 319 -11.74 3.72 -20.35
CA SER A 319 -12.61 3.76 -21.52
C SER A 319 -13.85 2.90 -21.28
N ARG A 320 -14.80 2.86 -22.22
CA ARG A 320 -15.98 1.99 -22.13
C ARG A 320 -15.65 0.49 -22.17
N GLU A 321 -14.46 0.13 -22.67
CA GLU A 321 -13.98 -1.27 -22.65
C GLU A 321 -13.80 -1.79 -21.21
N PHE A 322 -13.60 -0.89 -20.24
CA PHE A 322 -13.46 -1.22 -18.82
C PHE A 322 -14.80 -1.27 -18.07
N THR A 323 -15.93 -1.42 -18.76
CA THR A 323 -17.25 -1.50 -18.11
C THR A 323 -17.31 -2.63 -17.05
N GLY A 324 -16.63 -3.76 -17.30
CA GLY A 324 -16.53 -4.85 -16.33
C GLY A 324 -15.87 -4.47 -15.01
N SER A 325 -15.06 -3.40 -14.98
CA SER A 325 -14.35 -2.93 -13.79
C SER A 325 -15.26 -2.19 -12.82
N ILE A 326 -16.44 -1.73 -13.26
CA ILE A 326 -17.34 -0.91 -12.44
C ILE A 326 -17.81 -1.70 -11.21
N LEU A 327 -18.38 -2.89 -11.41
CA LEU A 327 -18.86 -3.72 -10.31
C LEU A 327 -17.71 -4.15 -9.39
N SER A 328 -16.58 -4.55 -9.98
CA SER A 328 -15.37 -4.90 -9.24
C SER A 328 -14.89 -3.76 -8.35
N PHE A 329 -14.88 -2.53 -8.87
CA PHE A 329 -14.51 -1.33 -8.13
C PHE A 329 -15.50 -1.04 -7.00
N GLN A 330 -16.80 -1.14 -7.25
CA GLN A 330 -17.84 -0.95 -6.24
C GLN A 330 -17.73 -1.96 -5.09
N ILE A 331 -17.38 -3.21 -5.37
CA ILE A 331 -17.14 -4.23 -4.34
C ILE A 331 -15.83 -3.92 -3.59
N LEU A 332 -14.74 -3.67 -4.33
CA LEU A 332 -13.42 -3.43 -3.78
C LEU A 332 -13.40 -2.17 -2.89
N ILE A 333 -14.11 -1.11 -3.23
CA ILE A 333 -14.06 0.14 -2.45
C ILE A 333 -14.71 -0.01 -1.07
N VAL A 334 -15.62 -0.97 -0.86
CA VAL A 334 -16.13 -1.31 0.49
C VAL A 334 -14.99 -1.80 1.40
N THR A 335 -13.97 -2.43 0.83
CA THR A 335 -12.75 -2.88 1.55
C THR A 335 -12.05 -1.71 2.23
N LEU A 336 -12.12 -0.49 1.68
CA LEU A 336 -11.54 0.72 2.27
C LEU A 336 -12.07 1.00 3.68
N GLY A 337 -13.37 0.75 3.90
CA GLY A 337 -14.01 0.93 5.20
C GLY A 337 -13.44 -0.01 6.26
N PHE A 338 -13.31 -1.30 5.92
CA PHE A 338 -12.71 -2.31 6.79
C PHE A 338 -11.22 -2.06 7.01
N TYR A 339 -10.47 -1.78 5.95
CA TYR A 339 -9.03 -1.54 5.99
C TYR A 339 -8.65 -0.44 6.97
N MET A 340 -9.40 0.66 7.02
CA MET A 340 -9.08 1.73 7.95
C MET A 340 -9.25 1.33 9.43
N ILE A 341 -10.33 0.61 9.74
CA ILE A 341 -10.58 0.09 11.08
C ILE A 341 -9.46 -0.90 11.44
N ASP A 342 -9.13 -1.77 10.48
CA ASP A 342 -8.06 -2.75 10.58
C ASP A 342 -6.72 -2.10 10.94
N GLN A 343 -6.32 -1.04 10.22
CA GLN A 343 -5.08 -0.32 10.45
C GLN A 343 -4.98 0.18 11.89
N ILE A 344 -6.06 0.70 12.49
CA ILE A 344 -6.03 1.14 13.88
C ILE A 344 -5.86 -0.04 14.84
N PHE A 345 -6.53 -1.16 14.61
CA PHE A 345 -6.37 -2.35 15.45
C PHE A 345 -4.97 -2.97 15.32
N ALA A 346 -4.48 -3.17 14.09
CA ALA A 346 -3.14 -3.69 13.81
C ALA A 346 -2.06 -2.83 14.49
N HIS A 347 -2.12 -1.52 14.30
CA HIS A 347 -1.17 -0.59 14.91
C HIS A 347 -1.35 -0.44 16.43
N SER A 348 -2.54 -0.67 16.98
CA SER A 348 -2.75 -0.76 18.43
C SER A 348 -2.00 -1.95 19.03
N LEU A 349 -2.02 -3.11 18.36
CA LEU A 349 -1.25 -4.29 18.77
C LEU A 349 0.26 -4.00 18.70
N VAL A 350 0.72 -3.40 17.60
CA VAL A 350 2.14 -3.05 17.43
C VAL A 350 2.61 -2.02 18.47
N ALA A 351 1.79 -1.00 18.78
CA ALA A 351 2.10 0.00 19.80
C ALA A 351 2.24 -0.56 21.22
N CYS A 352 1.74 -1.78 21.45
CA CYS A 352 1.83 -2.51 22.72
C CYS A 352 2.79 -3.71 22.65
N ASP A 353 3.72 -3.74 21.68
CA ASP A 353 4.70 -4.81 21.47
C ASP A 353 4.08 -6.20 21.18
N LEU A 354 2.84 -6.24 20.68
CA LEU A 354 2.10 -7.46 20.31
C LEU A 354 2.17 -7.77 18.81
N GLN A 355 3.29 -7.47 18.13
CA GLN A 355 3.44 -7.72 16.68
C GLN A 355 3.21 -9.19 16.27
N ASN A 356 3.42 -10.15 17.17
CA ASN A 356 3.15 -11.57 16.90
C ASN A 356 1.65 -11.84 16.69
N LEU A 357 0.76 -11.12 17.37
CA LEU A 357 -0.68 -11.25 17.17
C LEU A 357 -1.11 -10.59 15.85
N ASN A 358 -0.52 -9.45 15.51
CA ASN A 358 -0.69 -8.80 14.20
C ASN A 358 -0.29 -9.77 13.07
N LEU A 359 0.90 -10.40 13.17
CA LEU A 359 1.35 -11.39 12.20
C LEU A 359 0.36 -12.55 12.05
N LYS A 360 -0.14 -13.11 13.17
CA LYS A 360 -1.13 -14.20 13.13
C LYS A 360 -2.41 -13.80 12.39
N ALA A 361 -2.90 -12.58 12.60
CA ALA A 361 -4.09 -12.07 11.92
C ALA A 361 -3.84 -11.90 10.42
N VAL A 362 -2.73 -11.28 10.02
CA VAL A 362 -2.35 -11.09 8.60
C VAL A 362 -2.15 -12.43 7.88
N VAL A 363 -1.49 -13.40 8.52
CA VAL A 363 -1.33 -14.76 7.98
C VAL A 363 -2.70 -15.42 7.77
N SER A 364 -3.57 -15.37 8.79
CA SER A 364 -4.92 -15.94 8.72
C SER A 364 -5.72 -15.31 7.59
N GLY A 365 -5.65 -13.99 7.46
CA GLY A 365 -6.26 -13.23 6.37
C GLY A 365 -5.80 -13.63 4.98
N THR A 366 -4.48 -13.79 4.83
CA THR A 366 -3.87 -14.21 3.57
C THR A 366 -4.32 -15.60 3.18
N VAL A 367 -4.38 -16.54 4.15
CA VAL A 367 -4.88 -17.89 3.90
C VAL A 367 -6.36 -17.87 3.50
N ILE A 368 -7.20 -17.09 4.20
CA ILE A 368 -8.61 -16.92 3.85
C ILE A 368 -8.75 -16.36 2.43
N ASN A 369 -7.97 -15.34 2.08
CA ASN A 369 -7.95 -14.75 0.75
C ASN A 369 -7.56 -15.76 -0.33
N ILE A 370 -6.50 -16.53 -0.14
CA ILE A 370 -6.10 -17.60 -1.05
C ILE A 370 -7.22 -18.60 -1.26
N VAL A 371 -7.81 -19.11 -0.16
CA VAL A 371 -8.87 -20.11 -0.23
C VAL A 371 -10.10 -19.56 -0.97
N LEU A 372 -10.53 -18.34 -0.64
CA LEU A 372 -11.67 -17.70 -1.30
C LEU A 372 -11.39 -17.43 -2.78
N ASN A 373 -10.18 -17.00 -3.14
CA ASN A 373 -9.78 -16.81 -4.53
C ASN A 373 -9.80 -18.13 -5.31
N LEU A 374 -9.25 -19.22 -4.75
CA LEU A 374 -9.28 -20.55 -5.36
C LEU A 374 -10.72 -21.04 -5.61
N MET A 375 -11.65 -20.68 -4.72
CA MET A 375 -13.06 -21.08 -4.84
C MET A 375 -13.86 -20.18 -5.81
N LEU A 376 -13.63 -18.86 -5.77
CA LEU A 376 -14.47 -17.87 -6.45
C LEU A 376 -13.96 -17.48 -7.83
N ILE A 377 -12.64 -17.37 -8.07
CA ILE A 377 -12.08 -16.95 -9.37
C ILE A 377 -12.49 -17.91 -10.50
N PRO A 378 -12.46 -19.26 -10.33
CA PRO A 378 -12.83 -20.15 -11.43
C PRO A 378 -14.25 -19.91 -11.95
N ARG A 379 -15.20 -19.57 -11.06
CA ARG A 379 -16.62 -19.39 -11.37
C ARG A 379 -17.00 -17.94 -11.70
N TYR A 380 -16.39 -16.96 -11.02
CA TYR A 380 -16.79 -15.55 -11.08
C TYR A 380 -15.68 -14.61 -11.57
N SER A 381 -14.53 -15.16 -11.99
CA SER A 381 -13.36 -14.41 -12.49
C SER A 381 -12.98 -13.23 -11.58
N TYR A 382 -12.77 -12.04 -12.14
CA TYR A 382 -12.38 -10.81 -11.45
C TYR A 382 -13.40 -10.36 -10.39
N ILE A 383 -14.71 -10.66 -10.55
CA ILE A 383 -15.72 -10.38 -9.53
C ILE A 383 -15.49 -11.28 -8.31
N GLY A 384 -15.17 -12.55 -8.57
CA GLY A 384 -14.81 -13.51 -7.54
C GLY A 384 -13.61 -13.05 -6.71
N ALA A 385 -12.57 -12.53 -7.37
CA ALA A 385 -11.44 -11.91 -6.70
C ALA A 385 -11.85 -10.69 -5.86
N SER A 386 -12.65 -9.77 -6.39
CA SER A 386 -13.12 -8.60 -5.63
C SER A 386 -13.89 -8.99 -4.36
N VAL A 387 -14.76 -10.00 -4.43
CA VAL A 387 -15.49 -10.52 -3.27
C VAL A 387 -14.55 -11.21 -2.29
N ALA A 388 -13.60 -12.00 -2.78
CA ALA A 388 -12.59 -12.65 -1.94
C ALA A 388 -11.77 -11.62 -1.15
N THR A 389 -11.31 -10.54 -1.78
CA THR A 389 -10.58 -9.45 -1.13
C THR A 389 -11.42 -8.77 -0.05
N LEU A 390 -12.68 -8.43 -0.35
CA LEU A 390 -13.59 -7.79 0.60
C LEU A 390 -13.85 -8.67 1.83
N VAL A 391 -14.23 -9.93 1.61
CA VAL A 391 -14.54 -10.88 2.69
C VAL A 391 -13.30 -11.16 3.54
N SER A 392 -12.13 -11.31 2.90
CA SER A 392 -10.87 -11.53 3.61
C SER A 392 -10.47 -10.33 4.45
N MET A 393 -10.64 -9.11 3.94
CA MET A 393 -10.38 -7.89 4.71
C MET A 393 -11.30 -7.81 5.93
N ALA A 394 -12.60 -8.06 5.75
CA ALA A 394 -13.55 -8.09 6.86
C ALA A 394 -13.18 -9.15 7.91
N ALA A 395 -12.73 -10.33 7.47
CA ALA A 395 -12.24 -11.38 8.36
C ALA A 395 -10.97 -10.96 9.13
N VAL A 396 -9.99 -10.34 8.46
CA VAL A 396 -8.79 -9.80 9.14
C VAL A 396 -9.16 -8.75 10.17
N THR A 397 -10.04 -7.81 9.82
CA THR A 397 -10.52 -6.80 10.76
C THR A 397 -11.20 -7.44 11.98
N ALA A 398 -11.99 -8.49 11.78
CA ALA A 398 -12.63 -9.23 12.86
C ALA A 398 -11.60 -9.96 13.75
N ILE A 399 -10.57 -10.58 13.17
CA ILE A 399 -9.50 -11.26 13.91
C ILE A 399 -8.66 -10.24 14.70
N HIS A 400 -8.31 -9.10 14.10
CA HIS A 400 -7.64 -8.02 14.79
C HIS A 400 -8.49 -7.46 15.94
N TYR A 401 -9.78 -7.24 15.71
CA TYR A 401 -10.69 -6.83 16.78
C TYR A 401 -10.74 -7.87 17.91
N TYR A 402 -10.78 -9.16 17.60
CA TYR A 402 -10.72 -10.23 18.59
C TYR A 402 -9.45 -10.14 19.45
N PHE A 403 -8.27 -9.94 18.85
CA PHE A 403 -7.04 -9.80 19.61
C PHE A 403 -6.99 -8.51 20.44
N VAL A 404 -7.42 -7.38 19.88
CA VAL A 404 -7.49 -6.09 20.60
C VAL A 404 -8.47 -6.16 21.77
N SER A 405 -9.66 -6.72 21.57
CA SER A 405 -10.69 -6.85 22.62
C SER A 405 -10.29 -7.78 23.76
N ARG A 406 -9.47 -8.79 23.46
CA ARG A 406 -8.94 -9.73 24.46
C ARG A 406 -7.75 -9.18 25.25
N HIS A 407 -6.86 -8.40 24.63
CA HIS A 407 -5.60 -8.00 25.25
C HIS A 407 -5.53 -6.51 25.64
N LEU A 408 -6.25 -5.64 24.94
CA LEU A 408 -6.10 -4.19 25.06
C LEU A 408 -7.38 -3.54 25.62
N TYR A 409 -8.43 -3.46 24.81
CA TYR A 409 -9.68 -2.77 25.14
C TYR A 409 -10.86 -3.28 24.31
N ARG A 410 -12.07 -3.24 24.89
CA ARG A 410 -13.30 -3.54 24.16
C ARG A 410 -13.86 -2.27 23.52
N PHE A 411 -14.14 -2.34 22.23
CA PHE A 411 -14.76 -1.24 21.50
C PHE A 411 -16.29 -1.37 21.55
N ASN A 412 -16.98 -0.24 21.79
CA ASN A 412 -18.44 -0.18 21.72
C ASN A 412 -18.90 0.15 20.30
N PHE A 413 -19.47 -0.84 19.61
CA PHE A 413 -19.94 -0.69 18.24
C PHE A 413 -21.13 0.27 18.07
N ALA A 414 -21.84 0.64 19.14
CA ALA A 414 -23.02 1.53 19.03
C ALA A 414 -22.70 2.89 18.40
N LYS A 415 -21.50 3.44 18.65
CA LYS A 415 -21.07 4.71 18.02
C LYS A 415 -20.73 4.53 16.54
N MET A 416 -20.26 3.34 16.16
CA MET A 416 -19.92 2.99 14.79
C MET A 416 -21.18 2.76 13.96
N THR A 417 -22.16 2.01 14.49
CA THR A 417 -23.45 1.79 13.82
C THR A 417 -24.18 3.11 13.61
N LEU A 418 -24.11 4.04 14.58
CA LEU A 418 -24.66 5.40 14.41
C LEU A 418 -23.96 6.16 13.27
N ALA A 419 -22.62 6.17 13.24
CA ALA A 419 -21.87 6.85 12.17
C ALA A 419 -22.20 6.27 10.78
N ILE A 420 -22.30 4.94 10.67
CA ILE A 420 -22.69 4.25 9.43
C ILE A 420 -24.12 4.61 9.04
N SER A 421 -25.07 4.59 9.99
CA SER A 421 -26.47 4.93 9.73
C SER A 421 -26.62 6.37 9.22
N ILE A 422 -25.84 7.29 9.78
CA ILE A 422 -25.83 8.70 9.34
C ILE A 422 -25.23 8.83 7.94
N ALA A 423 -24.15 8.09 7.64
CA ALA A 423 -23.56 8.10 6.30
C ALA A 423 -24.53 7.51 5.24
N ILE A 424 -25.28 6.45 5.59
CA ILE A 424 -26.32 5.87 4.72
C ILE A 424 -27.47 6.86 4.53
N PHE A 425 -27.98 7.46 5.60
CA PHE A 425 -29.03 8.48 5.53
C PHE A 425 -28.60 9.66 4.66
N PHE A 426 -27.39 10.15 4.89
CA PHE A 426 -26.78 11.25 4.14
C PHE A 426 -26.69 10.93 2.65
N PHE A 427 -26.30 9.71 2.30
CA PHE A 427 -26.32 9.27 0.92
C PHE A 427 -27.72 9.19 0.33
N GLY A 428 -28.71 8.70 1.09
CA GLY A 428 -30.11 8.73 0.68
C GLY A 428 -30.57 10.15 0.31
N VAL A 429 -30.14 11.15 1.07
CA VAL A 429 -30.38 12.57 0.76
C VAL A 429 -29.66 12.99 -0.52
N LEU A 430 -28.38 12.65 -0.70
CA LEU A 430 -27.64 12.97 -1.93
C LEU A 430 -28.26 12.34 -3.18
N TYR A 431 -28.78 11.11 -3.06
CA TYR A 431 -29.45 10.41 -4.15
C TYR A 431 -30.72 11.13 -4.60
N LEU A 432 -31.49 11.66 -3.65
CA LEU A 432 -32.71 12.44 -3.94
C LEU A 432 -32.41 13.76 -4.66
N ILE A 433 -31.20 14.31 -4.49
CA ILE A 433 -30.78 15.60 -5.06
C ILE A 433 -29.78 15.39 -6.23
N ARG A 434 -29.78 14.19 -6.84
CA ARG A 434 -28.86 13.83 -7.93
C ARG A 434 -28.98 14.66 -9.21
N SER A 435 -30.06 15.43 -9.35
CA SER A 435 -30.30 16.34 -10.48
C SER A 435 -29.37 17.56 -10.47
N ILE A 436 -28.66 17.82 -9.36
CA ILE A 436 -27.67 18.89 -9.26
C ILE A 436 -26.35 18.46 -9.93
N PRO A 437 -25.68 19.33 -10.71
CA PRO A 437 -24.39 19.03 -11.29
C PRO A 437 -23.33 18.68 -10.23
N LEU A 438 -22.50 17.69 -10.56
CA LEU A 438 -21.47 17.08 -9.70
C LEU A 438 -20.55 18.11 -9.00
N ILE A 439 -20.24 19.19 -9.72
CA ILE A 439 -19.37 20.28 -9.24
C ILE A 439 -19.96 21.02 -8.03
N ILE A 440 -21.28 21.03 -7.88
CA ILE A 440 -21.99 21.65 -6.75
C ILE A 440 -22.29 20.58 -5.68
N LEU A 441 -22.63 19.37 -6.11
CA LEU A 441 -23.00 18.28 -5.21
C LEU A 441 -21.83 17.83 -4.33
N LEU A 442 -20.61 17.76 -4.86
CA LEU A 442 -19.42 17.32 -4.10
C LEU A 442 -19.05 18.27 -2.94
N PRO A 443 -18.88 19.60 -3.15
CA PRO A 443 -18.63 20.53 -2.05
C PRO A 443 -19.75 20.55 -1.02
N LEU A 444 -21.01 20.56 -1.50
CA LEU A 444 -22.18 20.54 -0.62
C LEU A 444 -22.20 19.28 0.24
N ALA A 445 -21.85 18.13 -0.35
CA ALA A 445 -21.78 16.85 0.34
C ALA A 445 -20.70 16.87 1.44
N VAL A 446 -19.51 17.39 1.13
CA VAL A 446 -18.41 17.50 2.09
C VAL A 446 -18.79 18.44 3.24
N ILE A 447 -19.39 19.60 2.95
CA ILE A 447 -19.77 20.60 3.97
C ILE A 447 -20.84 20.05 4.91
N THR A 448 -21.93 19.51 4.36
CA THR A 448 -23.05 18.98 5.16
C THR A 448 -22.65 17.76 5.97
N TYR A 449 -21.81 16.89 5.41
CA TYR A 449 -21.26 15.77 6.16
C TYR A 449 -20.30 16.21 7.28
N THR A 450 -19.40 17.15 6.99
CA THR A 450 -18.49 17.71 8.00
C THR A 450 -19.28 18.36 9.15
N PHE A 451 -20.35 19.08 8.83
CA PHE A 451 -21.25 19.66 9.81
C PHE A 451 -21.93 18.60 10.68
N LEU A 452 -22.45 17.52 10.08
CA LEU A 452 -23.04 16.39 10.80
C LEU A 452 -22.04 15.75 11.77
N VAL A 453 -20.80 15.52 11.33
CA VAL A 453 -19.73 14.95 12.18
C VAL A 453 -19.37 15.87 13.35
N ILE A 454 -19.30 17.19 13.12
CA ILE A 454 -19.04 18.17 14.17
C ILE A 454 -20.22 18.24 15.16
N ALA A 455 -21.46 18.20 14.67
CA ALA A 455 -22.66 18.18 15.51
C ALA A 455 -22.70 16.93 16.41
N ILE A 456 -22.34 15.77 15.87
CA ILE A 456 -22.25 14.51 16.62
C ILE A 456 -21.14 14.58 17.67
N LYS A 457 -19.98 15.16 17.33
CA LYS A 457 -18.91 15.41 18.30
C LYS A 457 -19.40 16.27 19.45
N PHE A 458 -20.17 17.32 19.15
CA PHE A 458 -20.73 18.20 20.17
C PHE A 458 -21.75 17.47 21.06
N TYR A 459 -22.63 16.65 20.46
CA TYR A 459 -23.58 15.81 21.19
C TYR A 459 -22.88 14.82 22.14
N PHE A 460 -21.86 14.10 21.67
CA PHE A 460 -21.07 13.18 22.51
C PHE A 460 -20.16 13.87 23.52
N SER A 461 -19.77 15.13 23.30
CA SER A 461 -19.04 15.90 24.32
C SER A 461 -19.94 16.39 25.47
N ARG A 462 -21.25 16.53 25.21
CA ARG A 462 -22.26 16.88 26.22
C ARG A 462 -22.76 15.67 27.00
N CYS A 463 -22.84 14.49 26.37
CA CYS A 463 -23.03 13.23 27.07
C CYS A 463 -21.69 12.80 27.71
N GLY A 464 -21.44 13.23 28.95
CA GLY A 464 -20.29 12.79 29.76
C GLY A 464 -20.20 11.25 29.90
N PRO A 465 -19.15 10.71 30.56
CA PRO A 465 -18.90 9.28 30.67
C PRO A 465 -19.95 8.59 31.57
N VAL A 466 -21.15 8.39 31.05
CA VAL A 466 -22.20 7.57 31.66
C VAL A 466 -22.09 6.20 31.02
N CYS A 467 -21.91 5.18 31.86
CA CYS A 467 -21.76 3.75 31.56
C CYS A 467 -20.34 3.27 31.19
N ALA A 468 -19.39 3.48 32.11
CA ALA A 468 -18.34 2.50 32.40
C ALA A 468 -18.56 1.96 33.82
N ALA A 469 -19.69 1.27 34.01
CA ALA A 469 -20.00 0.52 35.22
C ALA A 469 -20.93 -0.64 34.84
N ARG A 470 -20.34 -1.70 34.27
CA ARG A 470 -20.61 -3.12 34.50
C ARG A 470 -19.78 -3.97 33.54
#